data_AF-A0A9E1LQ20-F1
#
_entry.id   AF-A0A9E1LQ20-F1
#
_cell.length_a   1.000
_cell.length_b   1.000
_cell.length_c   1.000
_cell.angle_alpha   90.00
_cell.angle_beta   90.00
_cell.angle_gamma   90.00
#
_symmetry.space_group_name_H-M   'P 1'
#
loop_
_entity.id
_entity.type
_entity.pdbx_description
1 polymer ?
#
loop_
_entity_poly.entity_id
_entity_poly.type
_entity_poly.pdbx_seq_one_letter_code
_entity_poly.pdbx_strand_id
1 'polypeptide(L)'
;QPPPAIPQRLERLEHFERKEVPGDPAGLSALAETAVKQRGYRIAREDDGVSGERGYLRETANLVFHFALVGILVALGLGTGYKYQGQRVIIEGQTFTNQLTSYDTFNPGRFFSESSLEPYSLTLRSFTPTYQFDVTTGRTNPLDFAAAIGVTEPDSLSETLLRVNEPLDVQGTSIYLLGNGFAPWITVTSSSGEVVFSQPVPFLPQDANLTSLGVVKIPDGLETQLGMIGFFYPSAIELDTGALTSVYPEPDKPVLTLNVFEGDLGLNEGIPRNVYSLDTSSLTQITGGDTGQDSLVLALGEKAELPGGRASVEFSELRRFISVDIHRDPTQIPVALCAGLIMLGLVVSLFITRRRVWIRVVGAKGSTSMVEFAALARGDDPGLARELKDLVANFSQEAESRMKQR
;
A
#
# COMPACT_ATOMS: atom_id res chain seq x y z
N GLN A 1 15.37 40.29 -2.67
CA GLN A 1 16.71 40.81 -2.95
C GLN A 1 16.70 41.47 -4.33
N PRO A 2 17.33 42.64 -4.49
CA PRO A 2 17.51 43.26 -5.82
C PRO A 2 18.45 42.40 -6.68
N PRO A 3 18.38 42.48 -8.02
CA PRO A 3 19.37 41.91 -8.92
C PRO A 3 20.80 42.34 -8.53
N PRO A 4 21.82 41.51 -8.79
CA PRO A 4 23.21 41.82 -8.46
C PRO A 4 23.69 43.04 -9.25
N ALA A 5 24.64 43.79 -8.69
CA ALA A 5 25.23 44.94 -9.38
C ALA A 5 25.90 44.54 -10.72
N ILE A 6 26.02 45.48 -11.66
CA ILE A 6 26.71 45.22 -12.93
C ILE A 6 28.19 44.94 -12.68
N PRO A 7 28.74 43.77 -13.07
CA PRO A 7 30.15 43.46 -12.90
C PRO A 7 31.06 44.51 -13.54
N GLN A 8 32.22 44.79 -12.92
CA GLN A 8 33.18 45.75 -13.47
C GLN A 8 33.70 45.37 -14.86
N ARG A 9 33.82 44.06 -15.15
CA ARG A 9 34.30 43.56 -16.44
C ARG A 9 33.31 42.55 -17.01
N LEU A 10 32.35 43.03 -17.81
CA LEU A 10 31.34 42.19 -18.46
C LEU A 10 31.94 41.24 -19.50
N GLU A 11 33.02 41.64 -20.15
CA GLU A 11 33.80 40.86 -21.13
C GLU A 11 34.40 39.56 -20.59
N ARG A 12 34.40 39.34 -19.27
CA ARG A 12 34.85 38.07 -18.65
C ARG A 12 33.73 37.04 -18.53
N LEU A 13 32.49 37.41 -18.83
CA LEU A 13 31.35 36.50 -18.78
C LEU A 13 31.30 35.66 -20.07
N GLU A 14 30.85 34.42 -19.94
CA GLU A 14 30.79 33.44 -21.03
C GLU A 14 29.96 33.92 -22.23
N HIS A 15 28.87 34.63 -21.97
CA HIS A 15 28.08 35.28 -23.00
C HIS A 15 28.17 36.79 -22.84
N PHE A 16 28.96 37.40 -23.71
CA PHE A 16 29.19 38.84 -23.78
C PHE A 16 29.14 39.30 -25.24
N GLU A 17 28.51 40.43 -25.48
CA GLU A 17 28.46 41.09 -26.79
C GLU A 17 28.57 42.61 -26.61
N ARG A 18 29.31 43.27 -27.49
CA ARG A 18 29.44 44.73 -27.51
C ARG A 18 28.96 45.24 -28.86
N LYS A 19 28.12 46.27 -28.87
CA LYS A 19 27.51 46.80 -30.09
C LYS A 19 27.38 48.32 -30.05
N GLU A 20 27.69 48.96 -31.18
CA GLU A 20 27.38 50.38 -31.38
C GLU A 20 25.90 50.52 -31.76
N VAL A 21 25.16 51.31 -30.99
CA VAL A 21 23.71 51.47 -31.14
C VAL A 21 23.38 52.97 -31.24
N PRO A 22 22.52 53.39 -32.18
CA PRO A 22 22.09 54.78 -32.27
C PRO A 22 21.33 55.23 -31.03
N GLY A 23 21.64 56.42 -30.51
CA GLY A 23 20.93 57.02 -29.37
C GLY A 23 21.85 57.63 -28.32
N ASP A 24 21.26 58.53 -27.53
CA ASP A 24 21.92 59.11 -26.36
C ASP A 24 21.92 58.12 -25.17
N PRO A 25 22.91 58.20 -24.26
CA PRO A 25 23.03 57.24 -23.16
C PRO A 25 21.80 57.14 -22.26
N ALA A 26 21.12 58.26 -21.96
CA ALA A 26 19.94 58.26 -21.10
C ALA A 26 18.75 57.53 -21.77
N GLY A 27 18.51 57.79 -23.06
CA GLY A 27 17.49 57.11 -23.85
C GLY A 27 17.74 55.60 -23.99
N LEU A 28 19.00 55.21 -24.17
CA LEU A 28 19.40 53.79 -24.27
C LEU A 28 19.29 53.06 -22.94
N SER A 29 19.61 53.71 -21.81
CA SER A 29 19.37 53.15 -20.48
C SER A 29 17.88 52.92 -20.23
N ALA A 30 17.01 53.88 -20.56
CA ALA A 30 15.55 53.70 -20.43
C ALA A 30 15.01 52.59 -21.35
N LEU A 31 15.58 52.45 -22.55
CA LEU A 31 15.27 51.36 -23.46
C LEU A 31 15.72 50.01 -22.88
N ALA A 32 16.89 49.95 -22.25
CA ALA A 32 17.46 48.73 -21.67
C ALA A 32 16.56 48.19 -20.58
N GLU A 33 16.03 49.06 -19.73
CA GLU A 33 15.08 48.69 -18.71
C GLU A 33 13.80 48.07 -19.28
N THR A 34 13.28 48.69 -20.33
CA THR A 34 12.05 48.23 -21.00
C THR A 34 12.27 46.86 -21.63
N ALA A 35 13.38 46.70 -22.37
CA ALA A 35 13.75 45.46 -23.03
C ALA A 35 13.95 44.30 -22.03
N VAL A 36 14.60 44.57 -20.90
CA VAL A 36 14.83 43.56 -19.85
C VAL A 36 13.52 43.23 -19.11
N LYS A 37 12.70 44.23 -18.76
CA LYS A 37 11.39 44.00 -18.12
C LYS A 37 10.41 43.20 -18.98
N GLN A 38 10.34 43.49 -20.29
CA GLN A 38 9.44 42.79 -21.23
C GLN A 38 9.73 41.27 -21.30
N ARG A 39 10.93 40.85 -20.93
CA ARG A 39 11.35 39.43 -20.88
C ARG A 39 11.13 38.76 -19.52
N GLY A 40 10.43 39.43 -18.60
CA GLY A 40 10.08 38.92 -17.28
C GLY A 40 11.22 38.97 -16.26
N TYR A 41 12.26 39.78 -16.51
CA TYR A 41 13.32 40.01 -15.53
C TYR A 41 12.90 41.08 -14.52
N ARG A 42 13.24 40.86 -13.25
CA ARG A 42 13.27 41.93 -12.25
C ARG A 42 14.52 42.74 -12.49
N ILE A 43 14.43 44.07 -12.44
CA ILE A 43 15.55 44.96 -12.75
C ILE A 43 16.07 45.74 -11.54
N ALA A 44 17.35 46.08 -11.58
CA ALA A 44 17.99 47.13 -10.80
C ALA A 44 18.61 48.13 -11.78
N ARG A 45 18.36 49.42 -11.55
CA ARG A 45 18.94 50.52 -12.33
C ARG A 45 20.26 50.94 -11.67
N GLU A 46 21.27 51.17 -12.49
CA GLU A 46 22.57 51.74 -12.11
C GLU A 46 22.87 52.92 -13.05
N ASP A 47 23.79 53.80 -12.65
CA ASP A 47 24.07 55.05 -13.39
C ASP A 47 24.54 54.80 -14.83
N ASP A 48 25.19 53.66 -15.07
CA ASP A 48 25.76 53.24 -16.36
C ASP A 48 24.98 52.09 -17.03
N GLY A 49 23.83 51.66 -16.48
CA GLY A 49 23.08 50.56 -17.08
C GLY A 49 21.98 49.90 -16.25
N VAL A 50 21.62 48.67 -16.65
CA VAL A 50 20.55 47.87 -16.05
C VAL A 50 21.03 46.45 -15.78
N SER A 51 20.79 45.98 -14.57
CA SER A 51 20.92 44.58 -14.18
C SER A 51 19.55 43.92 -14.10
N GLY A 52 19.42 42.71 -14.66
CA GLY A 52 18.20 41.93 -14.67
C GLY A 52 18.40 40.53 -14.09
N GLU A 53 17.47 40.05 -13.28
CA GLU A 53 17.46 38.66 -12.80
C GLU A 53 16.06 38.02 -12.88
N ARG A 54 16.01 36.75 -13.32
CA ARG A 54 14.79 35.91 -13.31
C ARG A 54 15.10 34.46 -12.93
N GLY A 55 14.05 33.69 -12.64
CA GLY A 55 14.14 32.28 -12.28
C GLY A 55 14.18 31.98 -10.79
N TYR A 56 13.78 32.94 -9.93
CA TYR A 56 13.71 32.76 -8.46
C TYR A 56 12.83 31.59 -8.01
N LEU A 57 11.87 31.18 -8.85
CA LEU A 57 11.03 30.03 -8.58
C LEU A 57 11.85 28.74 -8.45
N ARG A 58 13.05 28.68 -9.07
CA ARG A 58 14.01 27.58 -8.90
C ARG A 58 14.46 27.44 -7.46
N GLU A 59 14.90 28.52 -6.81
CA GLU A 59 15.32 28.50 -5.41
C GLU A 59 14.16 28.11 -4.47
N THR A 60 12.95 28.62 -4.73
CA THR A 60 11.76 28.22 -3.96
C THR A 60 11.44 26.73 -4.16
N ALA A 61 11.47 26.23 -5.40
CA ALA A 61 11.23 24.83 -5.71
C ALA A 61 12.27 23.91 -5.08
N ASN A 62 13.53 24.31 -5.11
CA ASN A 62 14.61 23.59 -4.44
C ASN A 62 14.38 23.55 -2.92
N LEU A 63 13.94 24.66 -2.33
CA LEU A 63 13.64 24.71 -0.90
C LEU A 63 12.44 23.81 -0.54
N VAL A 64 11.37 23.85 -1.33
CA VAL A 64 10.20 22.97 -1.19
C VAL A 64 10.60 21.50 -1.30
N PHE A 65 11.44 21.15 -2.27
CA PHE A 65 11.98 19.79 -2.42
C PHE A 65 12.69 19.31 -1.13
N HIS A 66 13.59 20.13 -0.58
CA HIS A 66 14.34 19.76 0.63
C HIS A 66 13.42 19.65 1.86
N PHE A 67 12.48 20.59 2.05
CA PHE A 67 11.51 20.50 3.15
C PHE A 67 10.58 19.30 3.01
N ALA A 68 10.18 18.93 1.79
CA ALA A 68 9.37 17.75 1.56
C ALA A 68 10.11 16.45 1.88
N LEU A 69 11.43 16.37 1.63
CA LEU A 69 12.25 15.24 2.10
C LEU A 69 12.27 15.13 3.63
N VAL A 70 12.44 16.24 4.34
CA VAL A 70 12.32 16.28 5.80
C VAL A 70 10.90 15.88 6.24
N GLY A 71 9.87 16.33 5.52
CA GLY A 71 8.47 15.97 5.74
C GLY A 71 8.25 14.46 5.69
N ILE A 72 8.81 13.76 4.69
CA ILE A 72 8.77 12.28 4.63
C ILE A 72 9.44 11.67 5.86
N LEU A 73 10.63 12.14 6.23
CA LEU A 73 11.35 11.61 7.38
C LEU A 73 10.53 11.75 8.67
N VAL A 74 9.90 12.90 8.88
CA VAL A 74 9.02 13.15 10.03
C VAL A 74 7.77 12.30 9.98
N ALA A 75 7.10 12.21 8.82
CA ALA A 75 5.89 11.41 8.64
C ALA A 75 6.15 9.93 8.93
N LEU A 76 7.24 9.37 8.41
CA LEU A 76 7.63 7.99 8.68
C LEU A 76 8.10 7.81 10.13
N GLY A 77 8.96 8.69 10.63
CA GLY A 77 9.54 8.58 11.97
C GLY A 77 8.51 8.66 13.10
N LEU A 78 7.49 9.52 12.95
CA LEU A 78 6.43 9.67 13.96
C LEU A 78 5.22 8.77 13.67
N GLY A 79 4.81 8.66 12.41
CA GLY A 79 3.55 8.01 12.06
C GLY A 79 3.63 6.48 12.00
N THR A 80 4.82 5.88 11.83
CA THR A 80 4.97 4.42 11.92
C THR A 80 4.62 3.87 13.30
N GLY A 81 4.84 4.64 14.36
CA GLY A 81 4.47 4.24 15.70
C GLY A 81 2.96 4.09 15.92
N TYR A 82 2.13 4.72 15.09
CA TYR A 82 0.66 4.65 15.19
C TYR A 82 0.04 3.63 14.22
N LYS A 83 0.85 2.95 13.40
CA LYS A 83 0.37 1.91 12.49
C LYS A 83 -0.06 0.68 13.28
N TYR A 84 -0.96 -0.11 12.71
CA TYR A 84 -1.15 -1.49 13.14
C TYR A 84 -1.47 -2.37 11.93
N GLN A 85 -1.12 -3.64 12.07
CA GLN A 85 -1.48 -4.70 11.14
C GLN A 85 -2.05 -5.86 11.94
N GLY A 86 -3.15 -6.45 11.48
CA GLY A 86 -3.75 -7.61 12.10
C GLY A 86 -4.31 -8.58 11.08
N GLN A 87 -4.32 -9.85 11.42
CA GLN A 87 -4.87 -10.92 10.58
C GLN A 87 -6.04 -11.59 11.27
N ARG A 88 -7.04 -11.98 10.48
CA ARG A 88 -8.22 -12.68 10.98
C ARG A 88 -8.81 -13.62 9.93
N VAL A 89 -9.17 -14.82 10.36
CA VAL A 89 -10.08 -15.73 9.65
C VAL A 89 -11.53 -15.36 9.94
N ILE A 90 -12.33 -15.11 8.91
CA ILE A 90 -13.77 -14.86 9.04
C ILE A 90 -14.50 -16.00 8.33
N ILE A 91 -15.30 -16.76 9.09
CA ILE A 91 -16.11 -17.86 8.57
C ILE A 91 -17.45 -17.28 8.08
N GLU A 92 -18.02 -17.86 7.03
CA GLU A 92 -19.33 -17.45 6.51
C GLU A 92 -20.40 -17.46 7.62
N GLY A 93 -21.16 -16.38 7.70
CA GLY A 93 -22.14 -16.13 8.76
C GLY A 93 -21.58 -15.50 10.03
N GLN A 94 -20.25 -15.43 10.19
CA GLN A 94 -19.63 -14.76 11.34
C GLN A 94 -19.35 -13.28 11.08
N THR A 95 -19.24 -12.54 12.19
CA THR A 95 -18.88 -11.13 12.21
C THR A 95 -17.54 -10.95 12.93
N PHE A 96 -16.62 -10.26 12.27
CA PHE A 96 -15.45 -9.67 12.88
C PHE A 96 -15.78 -8.27 13.37
N THR A 97 -15.35 -7.92 14.58
CA THR A 97 -15.41 -6.56 15.11
C THR A 97 -14.00 -6.04 15.27
N ASN A 98 -13.72 -4.78 14.92
CA ASN A 98 -12.39 -4.20 15.01
C ASN A 98 -12.00 -3.88 16.47
N GLN A 99 -11.69 -4.94 17.23
CA GLN A 99 -11.23 -4.91 18.61
C GLN A 99 -10.07 -5.90 18.78
N LEU A 100 -9.15 -5.63 19.71
CA LEU A 100 -7.89 -6.36 19.81
C LEU A 100 -8.07 -7.89 19.94
N THR A 101 -9.06 -8.33 20.72
CA THR A 101 -9.36 -9.75 20.98
C THR A 101 -9.98 -10.48 19.79
N SER A 102 -10.40 -9.76 18.75
CA SER A 102 -11.02 -10.35 17.55
C SER A 102 -10.01 -10.64 16.44
N TYR A 103 -8.73 -10.38 16.66
CA TYR A 103 -7.64 -10.71 15.75
C TYR A 103 -6.99 -12.04 16.13
N ASP A 104 -6.64 -12.84 15.12
CA ASP A 104 -5.86 -14.06 15.32
C ASP A 104 -4.37 -13.74 15.53
N THR A 105 -3.90 -12.64 14.92
CA THR A 105 -2.57 -12.08 15.13
C THR A 105 -2.64 -10.56 15.01
N PHE A 106 -1.89 -9.85 15.84
CA PHE A 106 -1.90 -8.39 15.87
C PHE A 106 -0.49 -7.84 16.11
N ASN A 107 -0.06 -6.94 15.24
CA ASN A 107 1.24 -6.28 15.25
C ASN A 107 1.04 -4.76 15.40
N PRO A 108 1.04 -4.24 16.63
CA PRO A 108 0.90 -2.81 16.88
C PRO A 108 2.21 -2.05 16.68
N GLY A 109 2.10 -0.80 16.23
CA GLY A 109 3.17 0.18 16.31
C GLY A 109 3.45 0.61 17.75
N ARG A 110 4.63 1.19 17.97
CA ARG A 110 5.14 1.58 19.30
C ARG A 110 4.21 2.50 20.12
N PHE A 111 3.44 3.35 19.44
CA PHE A 111 2.55 4.35 20.05
C PHE A 111 1.07 3.98 19.91
N PHE A 112 0.78 2.73 19.54
CA PHE A 112 -0.58 2.22 19.47
C PHE A 112 -1.26 2.22 20.85
N SER A 113 -2.56 2.51 20.85
CA SER A 113 -3.47 2.25 21.97
C SER A 113 -4.72 1.56 21.43
N GLU A 114 -5.37 0.71 22.24
CA GLU A 114 -6.62 0.04 21.84
C GLU A 114 -7.72 1.04 21.45
N SER A 115 -7.74 2.22 22.09
CA SER A 115 -8.65 3.32 21.76
C SER A 115 -8.42 3.93 20.36
N SER A 116 -7.34 3.56 19.68
CA SER A 116 -7.05 3.97 18.28
C SER A 116 -7.71 3.05 17.25
N LEU A 117 -8.38 1.98 17.69
CA LEU A 117 -9.15 1.11 16.81
C LEU A 117 -10.48 1.79 16.44
N GLU A 118 -10.72 1.93 15.14
CA GLU A 118 -11.94 2.50 14.60
C GLU A 118 -13.12 1.53 14.80
N PRO A 119 -14.31 2.01 15.21
CA PRO A 119 -15.43 1.16 15.59
C PRO A 119 -16.22 0.66 14.36
N TYR A 120 -15.71 -0.35 13.66
CA TYR A 120 -16.42 -1.02 12.56
C TYR A 120 -16.49 -2.54 12.77
N SER A 121 -17.41 -3.19 12.04
CA SER A 121 -17.48 -4.65 11.94
C SER A 121 -17.69 -5.12 10.51
N LEU A 122 -17.22 -6.33 10.22
CA LEU A 122 -17.30 -7.00 8.93
C LEU A 122 -18.00 -8.35 9.11
N THR A 123 -19.14 -8.56 8.45
CA THR A 123 -19.82 -9.85 8.41
C THR A 123 -19.55 -10.52 7.07
N LEU A 124 -18.95 -11.71 7.08
CA LEU A 124 -18.82 -12.50 5.86
C LEU A 124 -20.17 -13.13 5.54
N ARG A 125 -20.82 -12.69 4.46
CA ARG A 125 -22.09 -13.27 3.99
C ARG A 125 -21.85 -14.53 3.20
N SER A 126 -20.94 -14.45 2.23
CA SER A 126 -20.57 -15.55 1.36
C SER A 126 -19.19 -15.31 0.74
N PHE A 127 -18.50 -16.38 0.37
CA PHE A 127 -17.30 -16.35 -0.43
C PHE A 127 -17.50 -17.22 -1.68
N THR A 128 -17.32 -16.64 -2.86
CA THR A 128 -17.53 -17.30 -4.14
C THR A 128 -16.26 -17.22 -4.98
N PRO A 129 -15.43 -18.28 -4.97
CA PRO A 129 -14.32 -18.39 -5.90
C PRO A 129 -14.84 -18.78 -7.30
N THR A 130 -14.17 -18.30 -8.34
CA THR A 130 -14.41 -18.71 -9.72
C THR A 130 -13.16 -19.38 -10.25
N TYR A 131 -13.31 -20.61 -10.75
CA TYR A 131 -12.22 -21.38 -11.33
C TYR A 131 -12.50 -21.73 -12.79
N GLN A 132 -11.42 -21.85 -13.56
CA GLN A 132 -11.42 -22.42 -14.90
C GLN A 132 -10.69 -23.76 -14.87
N PHE A 133 -11.39 -24.82 -15.26
CA PHE A 133 -10.79 -26.13 -15.44
C PHE A 133 -10.22 -26.27 -16.85
N ASP A 134 -8.92 -26.50 -16.96
CA ASP A 134 -8.26 -26.82 -18.22
C ASP A 134 -8.27 -28.33 -18.45
N VAL A 135 -9.16 -28.77 -19.34
CA VAL A 135 -9.33 -30.18 -19.73
C VAL A 135 -8.08 -30.79 -20.38
N THR A 136 -7.17 -29.97 -20.91
CA THR A 136 -5.94 -30.45 -21.58
C THR A 136 -4.86 -30.80 -20.57
N THR A 137 -4.71 -29.96 -19.54
CA THR A 137 -3.68 -30.15 -18.50
C THR A 137 -4.21 -30.82 -17.24
N GLY A 138 -5.54 -30.93 -17.09
CA GLY A 138 -6.20 -31.41 -15.88
C GLY A 138 -6.05 -30.47 -14.69
N ARG A 139 -5.72 -29.19 -14.93
CA ARG A 139 -5.45 -28.21 -13.88
C ARG A 139 -6.60 -27.24 -13.69
N THR A 140 -6.78 -26.82 -12.45
CA THR A 140 -7.76 -25.79 -12.06
C THR A 140 -7.05 -24.45 -11.86
N ASN A 141 -7.43 -23.45 -12.64
CA ASN A 141 -6.87 -22.10 -12.56
C ASN A 141 -7.87 -21.15 -11.88
N PRO A 142 -7.48 -20.39 -10.84
CA PRO A 142 -8.35 -19.38 -10.23
C PRO A 142 -8.54 -18.17 -11.17
N LEU A 143 -9.77 -17.70 -11.32
CA LEU A 143 -10.13 -16.53 -12.13
C LEU A 143 -10.57 -15.33 -11.27
N ASP A 144 -11.40 -15.55 -10.26
CA ASP A 144 -11.87 -14.50 -9.34
C ASP A 144 -12.07 -15.06 -7.94
N PHE A 145 -11.93 -14.20 -6.94
CA PHE A 145 -12.19 -14.50 -5.54
C PHE A 145 -12.98 -13.34 -4.95
N ALA A 146 -14.28 -13.52 -4.80
CA ALA A 146 -15.18 -12.48 -4.32
C ALA A 146 -15.80 -12.88 -2.97
N ALA A 147 -15.56 -12.05 -1.95
CA ALA A 147 -16.23 -12.14 -0.67
C ALA A 147 -17.32 -11.06 -0.57
N ALA A 148 -18.56 -11.46 -0.34
CA ALA A 148 -19.65 -10.54 -0.01
C ALA A 148 -19.56 -10.18 1.47
N ILE A 149 -19.25 -8.92 1.75
CA ILE A 149 -19.02 -8.41 3.10
C ILE A 149 -20.11 -7.40 3.45
N GLY A 150 -20.78 -7.63 4.59
CA GLY A 150 -21.58 -6.59 5.25
C GLY A 150 -20.65 -5.74 6.12
N VAL A 151 -20.62 -4.44 5.88
CA VAL A 151 -19.82 -3.47 6.63
C VAL A 151 -20.75 -2.67 7.52
N THR A 152 -20.52 -2.73 8.84
CA THR A 152 -21.24 -1.90 9.81
C THR A 152 -20.28 -0.86 10.39
N GLU A 153 -20.63 0.40 10.25
CA GLU A 153 -19.99 1.55 10.88
C GLU A 153 -20.99 2.17 11.89
N PRO A 154 -20.59 3.12 12.75
CA PRO A 154 -21.49 3.66 13.79
C PRO A 154 -22.81 4.22 13.25
N ASP A 155 -22.78 4.81 12.05
CA ASP A 155 -23.91 5.50 11.44
C ASP A 155 -24.33 4.88 10.09
N SER A 156 -23.73 3.75 9.68
CA SER A 156 -23.93 3.19 8.35
C SER A 156 -23.93 1.65 8.37
N LEU A 157 -24.75 1.07 7.49
CA LEU A 157 -24.68 -0.33 7.12
C LEU A 157 -24.64 -0.39 5.60
N SER A 158 -23.65 -1.09 5.06
CA SER A 158 -23.50 -1.27 3.61
C SER A 158 -23.06 -2.70 3.28
N GLU A 159 -23.27 -3.08 2.03
CA GLU A 159 -22.75 -4.33 1.49
C GLU A 159 -21.79 -4.02 0.36
N THR A 160 -20.69 -4.76 0.30
CA THR A 160 -19.64 -4.57 -0.70
C THR A 160 -18.97 -5.90 -1.03
N LEU A 161 -18.14 -5.89 -2.08
CA LEU A 161 -17.31 -7.01 -2.46
C LEU A 161 -15.86 -6.73 -2.07
N LEU A 162 -15.24 -7.71 -1.41
CA LEU A 162 -13.80 -7.76 -1.19
C LEU A 162 -13.18 -8.75 -2.18
N ARG A 163 -12.15 -8.33 -2.92
CA ARG A 163 -11.39 -9.20 -3.85
C ARG A 163 -9.89 -9.05 -3.66
N VAL A 164 -9.11 -9.95 -4.24
CA VAL A 164 -7.62 -9.96 -4.13
C VAL A 164 -6.99 -8.65 -4.59
N ASN A 165 -7.47 -8.05 -5.68
CA ASN A 165 -6.93 -6.80 -6.24
C ASN A 165 -7.82 -5.57 -6.00
N GLU A 166 -8.94 -5.74 -5.29
CA GLU A 166 -9.87 -4.68 -4.92
C GLU A 166 -10.04 -4.72 -3.39
N PRO A 167 -9.07 -4.16 -2.63
CA PRO A 167 -9.14 -4.12 -1.19
C PRO A 167 -10.29 -3.21 -0.74
N LEU A 168 -10.76 -3.46 0.48
CA LEU A 168 -11.83 -2.68 1.11
C LEU A 168 -11.23 -1.68 2.11
N ASP A 169 -11.51 -0.39 1.94
CA ASP A 169 -11.14 0.65 2.90
C ASP A 169 -12.34 1.01 3.79
N VAL A 170 -12.20 0.86 5.11
CA VAL A 170 -13.22 1.23 6.11
C VAL A 170 -12.57 2.03 7.22
N GLN A 171 -13.08 3.24 7.48
CA GLN A 171 -12.52 4.16 8.50
C GLN A 171 -10.99 4.38 8.35
N GLY A 172 -10.51 4.32 7.10
CA GLY A 172 -9.11 4.44 6.72
C GLY A 172 -8.21 3.27 7.17
N THR A 173 -8.82 2.12 7.47
CA THR A 173 -8.17 0.83 7.54
C THR A 173 -8.40 0.08 6.23
N SER A 174 -7.33 -0.42 5.62
CA SER A 174 -7.37 -1.20 4.39
C SER A 174 -7.42 -2.69 4.72
N ILE A 175 -8.39 -3.39 4.16
CA ILE A 175 -8.65 -4.82 4.35
C ILE A 175 -8.36 -5.55 3.04
N TYR A 176 -7.44 -6.52 3.11
CA TYR A 176 -6.98 -7.30 1.97
C TYR A 176 -7.40 -8.76 2.14
N LEU A 177 -7.88 -9.37 1.05
CA LEU A 177 -8.12 -10.81 1.02
C LEU A 177 -6.79 -11.56 0.86
N LEU A 178 -6.39 -12.31 1.89
CA LEU A 178 -5.14 -13.08 1.88
C LEU A 178 -5.31 -14.51 1.38
N GLY A 179 -6.45 -15.13 1.71
CA GLY A 179 -6.67 -16.54 1.45
C GLY A 179 -8.09 -16.96 1.77
N ASN A 180 -8.38 -18.23 1.53
CA ASN A 180 -9.66 -18.85 1.80
C ASN A 180 -9.50 -20.33 2.10
N GLY A 181 -10.55 -20.94 2.62
CA GLY A 181 -10.61 -22.36 2.84
C GLY A 181 -11.98 -22.77 3.34
N PHE A 182 -12.04 -23.94 3.96
CA PHE A 182 -13.27 -24.49 4.51
C PHE A 182 -13.20 -24.64 6.02
N ALA A 183 -14.34 -24.44 6.65
CA ALA A 183 -14.56 -24.71 8.05
C ALA A 183 -15.69 -25.72 8.21
N PRO A 184 -15.39 -27.03 8.24
CA PRO A 184 -16.36 -28.06 8.58
C PRO A 184 -17.01 -27.76 9.94
N TRP A 185 -18.33 -27.84 10.01
CA TRP A 185 -19.07 -27.78 11.26
C TRP A 185 -18.99 -29.14 11.92
N ILE A 186 -18.28 -29.17 13.05
CA ILE A 186 -18.04 -30.40 13.80
C ILE A 186 -18.90 -30.35 15.06
N THR A 187 -19.72 -31.38 15.22
CA THR A 187 -20.55 -31.55 16.42
C THR A 187 -20.09 -32.80 17.15
N VAL A 188 -19.77 -32.66 18.44
CA VAL A 188 -19.43 -33.77 19.32
C VAL A 188 -20.49 -33.92 20.38
N THR A 189 -21.05 -35.13 20.47
CA THR A 189 -22.08 -35.49 21.45
C THR A 189 -21.52 -36.54 22.39
N SER A 190 -21.61 -36.31 23.70
CA SER A 190 -21.15 -37.23 24.74
C SER A 190 -21.96 -38.54 24.75
N SER A 191 -21.47 -39.53 25.50
CA SER A 191 -22.17 -40.80 25.74
C SER A 191 -23.55 -40.63 26.41
N SER A 192 -23.79 -39.51 27.10
CA SER A 192 -25.09 -39.17 27.71
C SER A 192 -26.08 -38.53 26.73
N GLY A 193 -25.66 -38.23 25.49
CA GLY A 193 -26.47 -37.56 24.48
C GLY A 193 -26.41 -36.03 24.53
N GLU A 194 -25.50 -35.44 25.31
CA GLU A 194 -25.32 -33.99 25.40
C GLU A 194 -24.31 -33.49 24.35
N VAL A 195 -24.63 -32.38 23.68
CA VAL A 195 -23.70 -31.73 22.74
C VAL A 195 -22.66 -30.94 23.53
N VAL A 196 -21.41 -31.40 23.49
CA VAL A 196 -20.29 -30.80 24.24
C VAL A 196 -19.44 -29.85 23.40
N PHE A 197 -19.56 -29.96 22.07
CA PHE A 197 -18.87 -29.10 21.12
C PHE A 197 -19.71 -29.00 19.84
N SER A 198 -19.96 -27.79 19.33
CA SER A 198 -20.63 -27.60 18.05
C SER A 198 -20.29 -26.23 17.46
N GLN A 199 -19.37 -26.21 16.51
CA GLN A 199 -18.94 -24.98 15.83
C GLN A 199 -18.19 -25.30 14.53
N PRO A 200 -18.08 -24.33 13.59
CA PRO A 200 -17.22 -24.48 12.42
C PRO A 200 -15.75 -24.37 12.83
N VAL A 201 -14.93 -25.31 12.38
CA VAL A 201 -13.49 -25.33 12.65
C VAL A 201 -12.71 -25.06 11.37
N PRO A 202 -11.91 -23.98 11.25
CA PRO A 202 -11.10 -23.75 10.06
C PRO A 202 -10.06 -24.85 9.84
N PHE A 203 -10.08 -25.48 8.67
CA PHE A 203 -9.02 -26.37 8.20
C PHE A 203 -8.16 -25.60 7.20
N LEU A 204 -6.84 -25.57 7.44
CA LEU A 204 -5.90 -24.75 6.67
C LEU A 204 -5.44 -25.49 5.41
N PRO A 205 -5.62 -24.91 4.21
CA PRO A 205 -5.16 -25.51 2.96
C PRO A 205 -3.66 -25.83 2.94
N GLN A 206 -3.33 -27.01 2.43
CA GLN A 206 -1.96 -27.51 2.26
C GLN A 206 -1.54 -27.58 0.79
N ASP A 207 -2.51 -27.49 -0.13
CA ASP A 207 -2.29 -27.52 -1.58
C ASP A 207 -3.31 -26.66 -2.34
N ALA A 208 -3.19 -26.61 -3.67
CA ALA A 208 -4.06 -25.82 -4.55
C ALA A 208 -5.48 -26.41 -4.72
N ASN A 209 -5.69 -27.69 -4.37
CA ASN A 209 -7.00 -28.34 -4.37
C ASN A 209 -7.69 -28.25 -3.00
N LEU A 210 -7.15 -27.43 -2.11
CA LEU A 210 -7.64 -27.17 -0.77
C LEU A 210 -7.76 -28.44 0.09
N THR A 211 -6.88 -29.44 -0.13
CA THR A 211 -6.64 -30.47 0.89
C THR A 211 -6.14 -29.75 2.13
N SER A 212 -6.87 -29.85 3.23
CA SER A 212 -6.69 -28.94 4.37
C SER A 212 -6.44 -29.71 5.66
N LEU A 213 -5.56 -29.21 6.52
CA LEU A 213 -5.24 -29.79 7.83
C LEU A 213 -5.96 -28.99 8.93
N GLY A 214 -6.57 -29.70 9.87
CA GLY A 214 -7.27 -29.08 11.00
C GLY A 214 -6.99 -29.77 12.32
N VAL A 215 -7.19 -29.01 13.40
CA VAL A 215 -7.07 -29.47 14.78
C VAL A 215 -8.32 -29.07 15.54
N VAL A 216 -8.92 -30.02 16.25
CA VAL A 216 -10.06 -29.79 17.15
C VAL A 216 -9.62 -30.08 18.58
N LYS A 217 -10.00 -29.20 19.51
CA LYS A 217 -9.69 -29.33 20.94
C LYS A 217 -10.98 -29.17 21.73
N ILE A 218 -11.27 -30.15 22.58
CA ILE A 218 -12.49 -30.24 23.37
C ILE A 218 -12.06 -30.39 24.84
N PRO A 219 -11.84 -29.27 25.56
CA PRO A 219 -11.35 -29.29 26.93
C PRO A 219 -12.38 -29.73 27.97
N ASP A 220 -13.67 -29.60 27.66
CA ASP A 220 -14.77 -29.70 28.63
C ASP A 220 -15.93 -30.56 28.10
N GLY A 221 -16.83 -30.97 29.00
CA GLY A 221 -18.07 -31.70 28.68
C GLY A 221 -17.93 -33.22 28.59
N LEU A 222 -16.71 -33.76 28.61
CA LEU A 222 -16.43 -35.19 28.58
C LEU A 222 -15.65 -35.63 29.83
N GLU A 223 -15.63 -36.93 30.12
CA GLU A 223 -14.84 -37.49 31.23
C GLU A 223 -13.33 -37.25 31.07
N THR A 224 -12.86 -37.20 29.82
CA THR A 224 -11.47 -36.91 29.46
C THR A 224 -11.47 -35.96 28.26
N GLN A 225 -10.54 -35.02 28.23
CA GLN A 225 -10.45 -34.05 27.13
C GLN A 225 -10.07 -34.77 25.84
N LEU A 226 -10.59 -34.27 24.72
CA LEU A 226 -10.33 -34.83 23.39
C LEU A 226 -9.59 -33.83 22.50
N GLY A 227 -8.54 -34.30 21.85
CA GLY A 227 -7.87 -33.64 20.75
C GLY A 227 -8.09 -34.42 19.47
N MET A 228 -8.28 -33.75 18.34
CA MET A 228 -8.41 -34.40 17.03
C MET A 228 -7.48 -33.72 16.03
N ILE A 229 -6.79 -34.52 15.22
CA ILE A 229 -6.03 -34.05 14.06
C ILE A 229 -6.66 -34.68 12.84
N GLY A 230 -6.95 -33.87 11.82
CA GLY A 230 -7.68 -34.36 10.67
C GLY A 230 -7.36 -33.66 9.36
N PHE A 231 -7.76 -34.29 8.27
CA PHE A 231 -7.76 -33.68 6.95
C PHE A 231 -9.18 -33.46 6.45
N PHE A 232 -9.39 -32.33 5.78
CA PHE A 232 -10.59 -32.06 5.02
C PHE A 232 -10.25 -32.07 3.53
N TYR A 233 -11.09 -32.76 2.75
CA TYR A 233 -10.97 -32.92 1.31
C TYR A 233 -12.24 -32.42 0.65
N PRO A 234 -12.23 -31.28 -0.07
CA PRO A 234 -13.42 -30.77 -0.76
C PRO A 234 -13.96 -31.75 -1.81
N SER A 235 -13.06 -32.35 -2.59
CA SER A 235 -13.38 -33.32 -3.64
C SER A 235 -12.52 -34.56 -3.51
N ALA A 236 -12.88 -35.42 -2.55
CA ALA A 236 -12.09 -36.58 -2.18
C ALA A 236 -12.06 -37.68 -3.26
N ILE A 237 -10.87 -38.22 -3.50
CA ILE A 237 -10.66 -39.52 -4.15
C ILE A 237 -9.73 -40.37 -3.31
N GLU A 238 -9.84 -41.68 -3.46
CA GLU A 238 -8.89 -42.64 -2.91
C GLU A 238 -7.81 -42.95 -3.95
N LEU A 239 -6.55 -42.87 -3.54
CA LEU A 239 -5.39 -43.29 -4.34
C LEU A 239 -5.23 -44.81 -4.29
N ASP A 240 -4.43 -45.38 -5.21
CA ASP A 240 -4.10 -46.81 -5.20
C ASP A 240 -3.44 -47.28 -3.89
N THR A 241 -2.89 -46.35 -3.11
CA THR A 241 -2.31 -46.59 -1.78
C THR A 241 -3.35 -46.69 -0.66
N GLY A 242 -4.63 -46.40 -0.94
CA GLY A 242 -5.70 -46.23 0.06
C GLY A 242 -5.73 -44.85 0.72
N ALA A 243 -4.79 -43.95 0.40
CA ALA A 243 -4.78 -42.60 0.94
C ALA A 243 -5.78 -41.70 0.22
N LEU A 244 -6.44 -40.80 0.96
CA LEU A 244 -7.33 -39.79 0.38
C LEU A 244 -6.56 -38.55 -0.10
N THR A 245 -7.02 -37.96 -1.20
CA THR A 245 -6.55 -36.66 -1.70
C THR A 245 -7.69 -35.86 -2.31
N SER A 246 -7.54 -34.53 -2.40
CA SER A 246 -8.48 -33.67 -3.13
C SER A 246 -8.02 -33.44 -4.56
N VAL A 247 -8.91 -33.63 -5.54
CA VAL A 247 -8.63 -33.38 -6.96
C VAL A 247 -9.19 -32.07 -7.49
N TYR A 248 -10.02 -31.39 -6.71
CA TYR A 248 -10.68 -30.15 -7.11
C TYR A 248 -10.94 -29.25 -5.89
N PRO A 249 -10.71 -27.92 -5.98
CA PRO A 249 -10.83 -27.02 -4.83
C PRO A 249 -12.28 -26.73 -4.40
N GLU A 250 -13.28 -26.95 -5.26
CA GLU A 250 -14.69 -26.85 -4.85
C GLU A 250 -15.21 -28.16 -4.26
N PRO A 251 -16.26 -28.10 -3.42
CA PRO A 251 -16.85 -29.30 -2.86
C PRO A 251 -17.68 -30.06 -3.90
N ASP A 252 -17.33 -31.32 -4.15
CA ASP A 252 -18.15 -32.30 -4.91
C ASP A 252 -18.44 -33.54 -4.04
N LYS A 253 -17.38 -34.07 -3.40
CA LYS A 253 -17.44 -35.16 -2.42
C LYS A 253 -16.64 -34.77 -1.18
N PRO A 254 -17.18 -33.89 -0.33
CA PRO A 254 -16.49 -33.42 0.85
C PRO A 254 -16.35 -34.55 1.88
N VAL A 255 -15.12 -34.83 2.29
CA VAL A 255 -14.79 -35.83 3.30
C VAL A 255 -13.92 -35.22 4.39
N LEU A 256 -14.23 -35.56 5.64
CA LEU A 256 -13.46 -35.23 6.82
C LEU A 256 -12.87 -36.50 7.42
N THR A 257 -11.55 -36.54 7.58
CA THR A 257 -10.89 -37.62 8.32
C THR A 257 -10.35 -37.11 9.65
N LEU A 258 -10.48 -37.90 10.72
CA LEU A 258 -10.03 -37.51 12.07
C LEU A 258 -9.34 -38.66 12.79
N ASN A 259 -8.13 -38.38 13.29
CA ASN A 259 -7.47 -39.15 14.33
C ASN A 259 -7.77 -38.51 15.67
N VAL A 260 -8.25 -39.31 16.61
CA VAL A 260 -8.69 -38.83 17.92
C VAL A 260 -7.67 -39.22 18.98
N PHE A 261 -7.44 -38.31 19.90
CA PHE A 261 -6.52 -38.40 21.03
C PHE A 261 -7.27 -38.05 22.32
N GLU A 262 -7.00 -38.77 23.39
CA GLU A 262 -7.54 -38.51 24.74
C GLU A 262 -6.42 -38.20 25.73
N GLY A 263 -6.62 -37.20 26.60
CA GLY A 263 -5.66 -36.80 27.63
C GLY A 263 -5.73 -35.32 27.97
N ASP A 264 -4.78 -34.82 28.75
CA ASP A 264 -4.68 -33.39 29.08
C ASP A 264 -4.12 -32.58 27.89
N LEU A 265 -4.91 -31.66 27.35
CA LEU A 265 -4.56 -30.80 26.23
C LEU A 265 -3.61 -29.65 26.63
N GLY A 266 -3.30 -29.49 27.92
CA GLY A 266 -2.40 -28.46 28.43
C GLY A 266 -2.94 -27.04 28.26
N LEU A 267 -4.27 -26.89 28.20
CA LEU A 267 -4.96 -25.60 28.03
C LEU A 267 -5.15 -24.83 29.34
N ASN A 268 -5.03 -25.52 30.48
CA ASN A 268 -5.29 -24.95 31.81
C ASN A 268 -4.05 -24.30 32.46
N GLU A 269 -2.89 -24.35 31.80
CA GLU A 269 -1.60 -23.91 32.38
C GLU A 269 -1.35 -22.40 32.23
N GLY A 270 -2.28 -21.65 31.61
CA GLY A 270 -2.11 -20.22 31.34
C GLY A 270 -1.06 -19.88 30.29
N ILE A 271 -0.51 -20.90 29.61
CA ILE A 271 0.44 -20.75 28.51
C ILE A 271 -0.36 -20.74 27.19
N PRO A 272 -0.26 -19.70 26.36
CA PRO A 272 -0.90 -19.69 25.04
C PRO A 272 -0.47 -20.89 24.20
N ARG A 273 -1.44 -21.62 23.64
CA ARG A 273 -1.21 -22.77 22.76
C ARG A 273 -1.65 -22.45 21.33
N ASN A 274 -0.92 -22.95 20.33
CA ASN A 274 -1.31 -22.80 18.93
C ASN A 274 -2.63 -23.56 18.67
N VAL A 275 -3.63 -22.89 18.13
CA VAL A 275 -4.95 -23.48 17.83
C VAL A 275 -4.86 -24.51 16.70
N TYR A 276 -3.93 -24.34 15.76
CA TYR A 276 -3.73 -25.20 14.58
C TYR A 276 -2.74 -26.35 14.80
N SER A 277 -2.30 -26.57 16.03
CA SER A 277 -1.39 -27.67 16.38
C SER A 277 -1.86 -28.37 17.64
N LEU A 278 -1.64 -29.68 17.70
CA LEU A 278 -1.88 -30.50 18.87
C LEU A 278 -0.56 -31.13 19.31
N ASP A 279 -0.18 -30.94 20.57
CA ASP A 279 0.92 -31.69 21.17
C ASP A 279 0.37 -33.04 21.62
N THR A 280 0.85 -34.11 20.99
CA THR A 280 0.37 -35.47 21.25
C THR A 280 1.29 -36.27 22.17
N SER A 281 2.36 -35.66 22.69
CA SER A 281 3.40 -36.38 23.45
C SER A 281 2.89 -37.02 24.75
N SER A 282 1.90 -36.40 25.40
CA SER A 282 1.22 -36.88 26.61
C SER A 282 -0.15 -37.48 26.34
N LEU A 283 -0.62 -37.50 25.09
CA LEU A 283 -1.96 -37.94 24.73
C LEU A 283 -1.97 -39.41 24.30
N THR A 284 -3.07 -40.09 24.58
CA THR A 284 -3.31 -41.45 24.11
C THR A 284 -4.10 -41.39 22.81
N GLN A 285 -3.52 -41.88 21.72
CA GLN A 285 -4.25 -42.00 20.45
C GLN A 285 -5.27 -43.13 20.53
N ILE A 286 -6.51 -42.87 20.12
CA ILE A 286 -7.63 -43.83 20.15
C ILE A 286 -8.12 -44.25 18.76
N THR A 287 -7.84 -43.47 17.71
CA THR A 287 -8.12 -43.85 16.30
C THR A 287 -6.98 -43.45 15.37
N GLY A 288 -6.80 -44.24 14.30
CA GLY A 288 -5.76 -44.05 13.28
C GLY A 288 -4.36 -44.44 13.74
N GLY A 289 -3.36 -44.20 12.89
CA GLY A 289 -1.95 -44.53 13.19
C GLY A 289 -1.75 -46.01 13.51
N ASP A 290 -1.02 -46.29 14.60
CA ASP A 290 -0.68 -47.65 15.04
C ASP A 290 -1.68 -48.24 16.05
N THR A 291 -2.86 -47.60 16.24
CA THR A 291 -3.86 -48.03 17.24
C THR A 291 -4.61 -49.31 16.88
N GLY A 292 -4.56 -49.72 15.61
CA GLY A 292 -5.38 -50.83 15.08
C GLY A 292 -6.87 -50.51 14.94
N GLN A 293 -7.27 -49.26 15.19
CA GLN A 293 -8.60 -48.72 14.91
C GLN A 293 -8.50 -47.74 13.74
N ASP A 294 -9.42 -47.82 12.79
CA ASP A 294 -9.43 -46.91 11.64
C ASP A 294 -9.67 -45.46 12.09
N SER A 295 -9.08 -44.52 11.37
CA SER A 295 -9.42 -43.10 11.49
C SER A 295 -10.92 -42.91 11.23
N LEU A 296 -11.53 -41.90 11.86
CA LEU A 296 -12.88 -41.53 11.48
C LEU A 296 -12.84 -41.02 10.05
N VAL A 297 -13.78 -41.46 9.23
CA VAL A 297 -14.00 -40.97 7.86
C VAL A 297 -15.48 -40.60 7.77
N LEU A 298 -15.75 -39.31 7.58
CA LEU A 298 -17.09 -38.74 7.61
C LEU A 298 -17.35 -37.99 6.30
N ALA A 299 -18.36 -38.40 5.54
CA ALA A 299 -18.94 -37.55 4.51
C ALA A 299 -19.81 -36.44 5.16
N LEU A 300 -20.15 -35.42 4.38
CA LEU A 300 -21.04 -34.36 4.85
C LEU A 300 -22.41 -34.93 5.27
N GLY A 301 -22.83 -34.64 6.50
CA GLY A 301 -24.02 -35.15 7.16
C GLY A 301 -23.83 -36.47 7.91
N GLU A 302 -22.63 -37.06 7.88
CA GLU A 302 -22.35 -38.33 8.56
C GLU A 302 -21.85 -38.14 9.99
N LYS A 303 -22.09 -39.19 10.77
CA LYS A 303 -21.75 -39.30 12.19
C LYS A 303 -21.03 -40.61 12.44
N ALA A 304 -19.98 -40.58 13.26
CA ALA A 304 -19.25 -41.75 13.73
C ALA A 304 -19.21 -41.80 15.26
N GLU A 305 -19.33 -43.00 15.80
CA GLU A 305 -19.18 -43.27 17.23
C GLU A 305 -17.69 -43.51 17.55
N LEU A 306 -17.21 -42.92 18.65
CA LEU A 306 -15.86 -43.17 19.12
C LEU A 306 -15.76 -44.56 19.78
N PRO A 307 -14.60 -45.24 19.69
CA PRO A 307 -14.39 -46.51 20.37
C PRO A 307 -14.77 -46.47 21.85
N GLY A 308 -15.40 -47.53 22.34
CA GLY A 308 -15.86 -47.62 23.73
C GLY A 308 -17.09 -46.77 24.06
N GLY A 309 -17.79 -46.21 23.06
CA GLY A 309 -19.03 -45.44 23.27
C GLY A 309 -18.83 -44.16 24.07
N ARG A 310 -17.63 -43.57 24.01
CA ARG A 310 -17.23 -42.39 24.78
C ARG A 310 -17.98 -41.13 24.36
N ALA A 311 -18.07 -40.93 23.05
CA ALA A 311 -18.74 -39.81 22.40
C ALA A 311 -18.97 -40.15 20.93
N SER A 312 -19.59 -39.24 20.21
CA SER A 312 -19.82 -39.34 18.77
C SER A 312 -19.48 -38.02 18.09
N VAL A 313 -18.95 -38.10 16.87
CA VAL A 313 -18.48 -36.97 16.07
C VAL A 313 -19.25 -36.92 14.76
N GLU A 314 -19.80 -35.76 14.44
CA GLU A 314 -20.60 -35.50 13.25
C GLU A 314 -20.02 -34.35 12.43
N PHE A 315 -19.99 -34.52 11.11
CA PHE A 315 -19.69 -33.46 10.15
C PHE A 315 -21.00 -32.94 9.57
N SER A 316 -21.60 -31.92 10.20
CA SER A 316 -23.00 -31.57 9.96
C SER A 316 -23.23 -30.53 8.85
N GLU A 317 -22.30 -29.58 8.68
CA GLU A 317 -22.40 -28.51 7.69
C GLU A 317 -21.01 -28.14 7.16
N LEU A 318 -20.92 -27.63 5.94
CA LEU A 318 -19.70 -27.07 5.37
C LEU A 318 -19.83 -25.56 5.18
N ARG A 319 -18.98 -24.78 5.85
CA ARG A 319 -18.86 -23.32 5.65
C ARG A 319 -17.55 -23.00 4.95
N ARG A 320 -17.50 -21.92 4.18
CA ARG A 320 -16.23 -21.32 3.76
C ARG A 320 -15.73 -20.33 4.80
N PHE A 321 -14.45 -20.02 4.72
CA PHE A 321 -13.86 -18.88 5.40
C PHE A 321 -12.96 -18.11 4.43
N ILE A 322 -12.72 -16.85 4.78
CA ILE A 322 -11.63 -16.05 4.21
C ILE A 322 -10.63 -15.69 5.30
N SER A 323 -9.37 -15.53 4.95
CA SER A 323 -8.39 -14.83 5.79
C SER A 323 -8.19 -13.43 5.25
N VAL A 324 -8.21 -12.45 6.15
CA VAL A 324 -8.00 -11.04 5.81
C VAL A 324 -6.78 -10.48 6.52
N ASP A 325 -6.08 -9.57 5.84
CA ASP A 325 -5.07 -8.68 6.43
C ASP A 325 -5.64 -7.29 6.57
N ILE A 326 -5.52 -6.72 7.76
CA ILE A 326 -6.14 -5.45 8.13
C ILE A 326 -5.03 -4.48 8.52
N HIS A 327 -4.90 -3.40 7.76
CA HIS A 327 -3.82 -2.43 7.91
C HIS A 327 -4.36 -1.03 8.16
N ARG A 328 -3.83 -0.36 9.18
CA ARG A 328 -4.02 1.08 9.36
C ARG A 328 -2.69 1.79 9.24
N ASP A 329 -2.60 2.68 8.25
CA ASP A 329 -1.40 3.46 8.00
C ASP A 329 -1.70 4.98 7.89
N PRO A 330 -1.55 5.75 8.99
CA PRO A 330 -1.79 7.19 8.96
C PRO A 330 -0.72 7.97 8.20
N THR A 331 0.37 7.34 7.74
CA THR A 331 1.46 8.02 7.02
C THR A 331 1.21 8.18 5.53
N GLN A 332 0.25 7.44 4.97
CA GLN A 332 0.02 7.39 3.52
C GLN A 332 -0.22 8.78 2.91
N ILE A 333 -1.17 9.55 3.45
CA ILE A 333 -1.51 10.90 2.94
C ILE A 333 -0.34 11.89 3.12
N PRO A 334 0.26 12.05 4.33
CA PRO A 334 1.41 12.94 4.51
C PRO A 334 2.58 12.59 3.57
N VAL A 335 2.90 11.31 3.42
CA VAL A 335 3.97 10.84 2.54
C VAL A 335 3.63 11.12 1.08
N ALA A 336 2.39 10.85 0.63
CA ALA A 336 1.94 11.13 -0.74
C ALA A 336 2.03 12.63 -1.08
N LEU A 337 1.60 13.50 -0.17
CA LEU A 337 1.72 14.95 -0.34
C LEU A 337 3.19 15.39 -0.45
N CYS A 338 4.06 14.89 0.43
CA CYS A 338 5.48 15.20 0.37
C CYS A 338 6.13 14.66 -0.91
N ALA A 339 5.78 13.45 -1.35
CA ALA A 339 6.25 12.87 -2.61
C ALA A 339 5.82 13.72 -3.82
N GLY A 340 4.58 14.22 -3.84
CA GLY A 340 4.10 15.16 -4.85
C GLY A 340 4.89 16.46 -4.87
N LEU A 341 5.19 17.03 -3.69
CA LEU A 341 6.00 18.25 -3.57
C LEU A 341 7.46 18.04 -3.99
N ILE A 342 8.04 16.87 -3.70
CA ILE A 342 9.37 16.47 -4.20
C ILE A 342 9.36 16.44 -5.72
N MET A 343 8.38 15.76 -6.33
CA MET A 343 8.28 15.64 -7.78
C MET A 343 8.12 17.02 -8.43
N LEU A 344 7.20 17.85 -7.93
CA LEU A 344 6.98 19.20 -8.44
C LEU A 344 8.22 20.08 -8.26
N GLY A 345 8.84 20.03 -7.07
CA GLY A 345 10.05 20.79 -6.77
C GLY A 345 11.22 20.41 -7.68
N LEU A 346 11.37 19.12 -7.97
CA LEU A 346 12.39 18.60 -8.90
C LEU A 346 12.13 19.08 -10.33
N VAL A 347 10.90 18.90 -10.85
CA VAL A 347 10.52 19.33 -12.21
C VAL A 347 10.79 20.82 -12.38
N VAL A 348 10.30 21.66 -11.46
CA VAL A 348 10.50 23.11 -11.52
C VAL A 348 11.99 23.47 -11.42
N SER A 349 12.76 22.78 -10.59
CA SER A 349 14.20 23.04 -10.42
C SER A 349 15.06 22.67 -11.64
N LEU A 350 14.61 21.69 -12.44
CA LEU A 350 15.25 21.27 -13.68
C LEU A 350 14.90 22.17 -14.86
N PHE A 351 13.64 22.57 -15.01
CA PHE A 351 13.19 23.35 -16.17
C PHE A 351 13.33 24.87 -16.00
N ILE A 352 13.39 25.38 -14.77
CA ILE A 352 13.61 26.81 -14.52
C ILE A 352 15.08 27.04 -14.21
N THR A 353 15.80 27.62 -15.17
CA THR A 353 17.15 28.10 -14.95
C THR A 353 17.13 29.53 -14.41
N ARG A 354 18.05 29.81 -13.49
CA ARG A 354 18.27 31.17 -13.00
C ARG A 354 19.14 31.90 -14.00
N ARG A 355 18.62 32.96 -14.61
CA ARG A 355 19.31 33.77 -15.63
C ARG A 355 19.49 35.19 -15.10
N ARG A 356 20.67 35.73 -15.32
CA ARG A 356 21.04 37.12 -15.08
C ARG A 356 21.46 37.74 -16.40
N VAL A 357 21.08 39.00 -16.59
CA VAL A 357 21.45 39.78 -17.77
C VAL A 357 21.89 41.17 -17.33
N TRP A 358 22.84 41.74 -18.05
CA TRP A 358 23.33 43.08 -17.81
C TRP A 358 23.41 43.82 -19.14
N ILE A 359 22.96 45.07 -19.14
CA ILE A 359 23.12 46.01 -20.25
C ILE A 359 23.81 47.25 -19.69
N ARG A 360 25.01 47.56 -20.18
CA ARG A 360 25.79 48.75 -19.79
C ARG A 360 25.99 49.67 -20.99
N VAL A 361 25.78 50.96 -20.79
CA VAL A 361 26.07 52.00 -21.79
C VAL A 361 27.41 52.65 -21.42
N VAL A 362 28.46 52.39 -22.20
CA VAL A 362 29.85 52.74 -21.85
C VAL A 362 30.20 54.18 -22.25
N GLY A 363 29.55 54.73 -23.28
CA GLY A 363 29.78 56.10 -23.71
C GLY A 363 29.25 56.41 -25.11
N ALA A 364 29.10 57.69 -25.41
CA ALA A 364 28.62 58.20 -26.70
C ALA A 364 29.77 58.58 -27.62
N LYS A 365 29.63 58.27 -28.91
CA LYS A 365 30.51 58.69 -30.01
C LYS A 365 29.65 59.17 -31.17
N GLY A 366 29.53 60.48 -31.32
CA GLY A 366 28.63 61.08 -32.31
C GLY A 366 27.15 60.80 -32.00
N SER A 367 26.41 60.27 -32.97
CA SER A 367 24.99 59.90 -32.83
C SER A 367 24.75 58.46 -32.34
N THR A 368 25.81 57.74 -32.00
CA THR A 368 25.79 56.36 -31.53
C THR A 368 26.44 56.24 -30.16
N SER A 369 26.01 55.26 -29.36
CA SER A 369 26.62 54.91 -28.09
C SER A 369 27.06 53.45 -28.10
N MET A 370 28.14 53.15 -27.39
CA MET A 370 28.62 51.78 -27.20
C MET A 370 27.82 51.11 -26.07
N VAL A 371 27.18 49.99 -26.38
CA VAL A 371 26.39 49.21 -25.43
C VAL A 371 26.99 47.81 -25.27
N GLU A 372 27.20 47.41 -24.03
CA GLU A 372 27.67 46.10 -23.63
C GLU A 372 26.50 45.27 -23.09
N PHE A 373 26.38 44.05 -23.58
CA PHE A 373 25.38 43.09 -23.17
C PHE A 373 26.09 41.86 -22.62
N ALA A 374 25.63 41.36 -21.49
CA ALA A 374 26.10 40.09 -20.98
C ALA A 374 24.97 39.29 -20.37
N ALA A 375 25.12 37.97 -20.39
CA ALA A 375 24.21 37.05 -19.74
C ALA A 375 24.98 35.96 -18.97
N LEU A 376 24.42 35.52 -17.86
CA LEU A 376 24.95 34.44 -17.04
C LEU A 376 23.81 33.58 -16.50
N ALA A 377 23.92 32.26 -16.63
CA ALA A 377 23.06 31.31 -15.94
C ALA A 377 23.86 30.56 -14.88
N ARG A 378 23.15 30.03 -13.89
CA ARG A 378 23.74 29.12 -12.91
C ARG A 378 23.63 27.68 -13.43
N GLY A 379 24.77 27.14 -13.87
CA GLY A 379 24.87 25.84 -14.56
C GLY A 379 24.90 26.01 -16.08
N ASP A 380 24.94 24.90 -16.80
CA ASP A 380 24.87 24.90 -18.28
C ASP A 380 23.43 25.21 -18.72
N ASP A 381 23.26 26.24 -19.55
CA ASP A 381 21.97 26.66 -20.08
C ASP A 381 22.08 26.86 -21.60
N PRO A 382 21.76 25.81 -22.39
CA PRO A 382 21.88 25.86 -23.85
C PRO A 382 21.06 26.97 -24.51
N GLY A 383 20.02 27.48 -23.83
CA GLY A 383 19.15 28.54 -24.35
C GLY A 383 19.68 29.96 -24.09
N LEU A 384 20.68 30.13 -23.22
CA LEU A 384 21.13 31.45 -22.77
C LEU A 384 21.81 32.26 -23.89
N ALA A 385 22.66 31.61 -24.68
CA ALA A 385 23.34 32.26 -25.81
C ALA A 385 22.35 32.80 -26.85
N ARG A 386 21.31 32.01 -27.16
CA ARG A 386 20.24 32.44 -28.08
C ARG A 386 19.45 33.61 -27.49
N GLU A 387 19.10 33.53 -26.21
CA GLU A 387 18.36 34.61 -25.55
C GLU A 387 19.14 35.93 -25.55
N LEU A 388 20.47 35.89 -25.29
CA LEU A 388 21.31 37.10 -25.35
C LEU A 388 21.32 37.67 -26.78
N LYS A 389 21.50 36.84 -27.81
CA LYS A 389 21.46 37.31 -29.21
C LYS A 389 20.13 37.97 -29.55
N ASP A 390 19.02 37.33 -29.15
CA ASP A 390 17.69 37.90 -29.36
C ASP A 390 17.54 39.23 -28.59
N LEU A 391 18.16 39.37 -27.41
CA LEU A 391 18.12 40.61 -26.61
C LEU A 391 18.82 41.74 -27.35
N VAL A 392 20.04 41.48 -27.82
CA VAL A 392 20.84 42.45 -28.56
C VAL A 392 20.13 42.85 -29.84
N ALA A 393 19.58 41.89 -30.59
CA ALA A 393 18.87 42.15 -31.84
C ALA A 393 17.64 43.05 -31.62
N ASN A 394 16.74 42.68 -30.71
CA ASN A 394 15.54 43.45 -30.41
C ASN A 394 15.87 44.84 -29.86
N PHE A 395 16.85 44.95 -28.97
CA PHE A 395 17.29 46.23 -28.42
C PHE A 395 17.84 47.15 -29.51
N SER A 396 18.69 46.62 -30.41
CA SER A 396 19.27 47.40 -31.51
C SER A 396 18.21 47.89 -32.48
N GLN A 397 17.29 47.01 -32.87
CA GLN A 397 16.21 47.34 -33.81
C GLN A 397 15.27 48.40 -33.24
N GLU A 398 14.91 48.27 -31.96
CA GLU A 398 14.06 49.25 -31.27
C GLU A 398 14.77 50.61 -31.16
N ALA A 399 16.07 50.63 -30.85
CA ALA A 399 16.86 51.87 -30.82
C ALA A 399 16.94 52.56 -32.19
N GLU A 400 17.18 51.80 -33.26
CA GLU A 400 17.16 52.30 -34.64
C GLU A 400 15.79 52.88 -35.03
N SER A 401 14.70 52.21 -34.63
CA SER A 401 13.34 52.67 -34.92
C SER A 401 13.04 54.02 -34.25
N ARG A 402 13.48 54.19 -32.99
CA ARG A 402 13.30 55.43 -32.22
C ARG A 402 14.14 56.58 -32.77
N MET A 403 15.32 56.29 -33.32
CA MET A 403 16.13 57.30 -34.00
C MET A 403 15.44 57.77 -35.29
N LYS A 404 14.82 56.88 -36.08
CA LYS A 404 14.14 57.24 -37.33
C LYS A 404 12.83 58.03 -37.13
N GLN A 405 12.24 57.93 -35.94
CA GLN A 405 11.02 58.66 -35.57
C GLN A 405 11.29 60.02 -34.93
N ARG A 406 12.54 60.30 -34.54
CA ARG A 406 13.03 61.61 -34.13
C ARG A 406 13.57 62.36 -35.36
#